data_AF-A0A957GNV7-F1
#
_entry.id   AF-A0A957GNV7-F1
#
_cell.length_a   1.000
_cell.length_b   1.000
_cell.length_c   1.000
_cell.angle_alpha   90.00
_cell.angle_beta   90.00
_cell.angle_gamma   90.00
#
_symmetry.space_group_name_H-M   'P 1'
#
loop_
_entity.id
_entity.type
_entity.pdbx_description
1 polymer ?
#
loop_
_entity_poly.entity_id
_entity_poly.type
_entity_poly.pdbx_seq_one_letter_code
_entity_poly.pdbx_strand_id
1 'polypeptide(L)' 'MAGYSSRPLWQKLGLKAGQTAVCLNPPPDYYQMLGELPPRITFHETLPPAAAFIHLFTLSVAELEA' A
#
# COMPACT_ATOMS: atom_id res chain seq x y z
N MET A 1 2.96 -23.48 -7.83
CA MET A 1 2.03 -22.34 -8.00
C MET A 1 2.53 -21.27 -7.03
N ALA A 2 3.05 -20.14 -7.53
CA ALA A 2 3.81 -19.17 -6.72
C ALA A 2 2.96 -18.66 -5.52
N GLY A 3 3.21 -19.01 -4.26
CA GLY A 3 4.32 -19.76 -3.69
C GLY A 3 5.46 -18.84 -3.27
N TYR A 4 5.29 -18.14 -2.15
CA TYR A 4 6.22 -18.03 -1.00
C TYR A 4 5.59 -17.05 0.00
N SER A 5 5.32 -17.53 1.21
CA SER A 5 4.52 -16.93 2.29
C SER A 5 3.00 -17.13 2.18
N SER A 6 2.44 -17.78 3.21
CA SER A 6 0.99 -17.90 3.45
C SER A 6 0.35 -16.59 3.95
N ARG A 7 1.16 -15.54 4.17
CA ARG A 7 0.68 -14.26 4.69
C ARG A 7 0.16 -13.39 3.55
N PRO A 8 -1.03 -12.78 3.70
CA PRO A 8 -1.55 -11.78 2.76
C PRO A 8 -0.54 -10.68 2.45
N LEU A 9 -0.64 -10.06 1.27
CA LEU A 9 0.29 -9.02 0.84
C LEU A 9 0.42 -7.88 1.86
N TRP A 10 -0.70 -7.42 2.42
CA TRP A 10 -0.70 -6.35 3.43
C TRP A 10 0.17 -6.69 4.66
N GLN A 11 0.19 -7.95 5.11
CA GLN A 11 1.02 -8.40 6.23
C GLN A 11 2.51 -8.40 5.87
N LYS A 12 2.85 -8.67 4.61
CA LYS A 12 4.23 -8.61 4.13
C LYS A 12 4.73 -7.17 4.05
N LEU A 13 3.83 -6.24 3.70
CA LEU A 13 4.11 -4.80 3.66
C LEU A 13 4.13 -4.14 5.05
N GLY A 14 3.71 -4.87 6.10
CA GLY A 14 3.71 -4.35 7.47
C GLY A 14 2.55 -3.41 7.78
N LEU A 15 1.48 -3.42 6.97
CA LEU A 15 0.24 -2.71 7.27
C LEU A 15 -0.40 -3.24 8.56
N LYS A 16 -0.89 -2.35 9.40
CA LYS A 16 -1.50 -2.65 10.70
C LYS A 16 -2.88 -2.02 10.82
N ALA A 17 -3.70 -2.59 11.69
CA ALA A 17 -5.01 -2.04 12.03
C ALA A 17 -4.88 -0.60 12.57
N GLY A 18 -5.84 0.27 12.23
CA GLY A 18 -5.86 1.65 12.70
C GLY A 18 -4.88 2.61 12.02
N GLN A 19 -4.10 2.15 11.02
CA GLN A 19 -3.12 3.00 10.36
C GLN A 19 -3.73 3.89 9.29
N THR A 20 -3.15 5.08 9.16
CA THR A 20 -3.29 5.94 7.98
C THR A 20 -2.26 5.53 6.93
N ALA A 21 -2.73 5.14 5.76
CA ALA A 21 -1.92 4.70 4.65
C ALA A 21 -2.24 5.49 3.37
N VAL A 22 -1.27 5.59 2.46
CA VAL A 22 -1.48 6.13 1.12
C VAL A 22 -0.75 5.26 0.09
N CYS A 23 -1.39 5.04 -1.05
CA CYS A 23 -0.79 4.37 -2.20
C CYS A 23 -0.81 5.34 -3.38
N LEU A 24 0.37 5.75 -3.81
CA LEU A 24 0.57 6.72 -4.88
C LEU A 24 0.87 5.98 -6.18
N ASN A 25 0.08 6.26 -7.21
CA ASN A 25 0.13 5.62 -8.53
C ASN A 25 0.01 4.07 -8.51
N PRO A 26 -0.90 3.47 -7.70
CA PRO A 26 -0.98 2.02 -7.63
C PRO A 26 -1.34 1.41 -8.99
N PRO A 27 -0.81 0.23 -9.35
CA PRO A 27 -1.32 -0.49 -10.50
C PRO A 27 -2.81 -0.84 -10.30
N PRO A 28 -3.60 -1.01 -11.37
CA PRO A 28 -5.06 -1.13 -11.30
C PRO A 28 -5.57 -2.18 -10.29
N ASP A 29 -4.89 -3.33 -10.21
CA ASP A 29 -5.30 -4.45 -9.36
C ASP A 29 -4.66 -4.42 -7.97
N TYR A 30 -3.97 -3.35 -7.58
CA TYR A 30 -3.20 -3.31 -6.34
C TYR A 30 -4.03 -3.55 -5.09
N TYR A 31 -5.18 -2.88 -4.97
CA TYR A 31 -6.07 -3.06 -3.81
C TYR A 31 -6.67 -4.47 -3.77
N GLN A 32 -6.89 -5.10 -4.92
CA GLN A 32 -7.32 -6.50 -4.98
C GLN A 32 -6.20 -7.43 -4.50
N MET A 33 -4.95 -7.15 -4.88
CA MET A 33 -3.78 -7.90 -4.42
C MET A 33 -3.52 -7.77 -2.92
N LEU A 34 -3.91 -6.65 -2.30
CA LEU A 34 -3.87 -6.51 -0.84
C LEU A 34 -4.79 -7.52 -0.15
N GLY A 35 -5.92 -7.87 -0.77
CA GLY A 35 -6.88 -8.81 -0.21
C GLY A 35 -7.65 -8.24 0.98
N GLU A 36 -8.08 -9.11 1.89
CA GLU A 36 -8.81 -8.69 3.09
C GLU A 36 -7.90 -7.93 4.06
N LEU A 37 -8.16 -6.63 4.20
CA LEU A 37 -7.35 -5.70 4.97
C LEU A 37 -7.60 -5.82 6.48
N PRO A 38 -6.63 -5.41 7.34
CA PRO A 38 -6.85 -5.33 8.76
C PRO A 38 -7.91 -4.27 9.08
N PRO A 39 -8.66 -4.42 10.18
CA PRO A 39 -9.74 -3.49 10.52
C PRO A 39 -9.21 -2.07 10.74
N ARG A 40 -10.01 -1.08 10.35
CA ARG A 40 -9.76 0.36 10.60
C ARG A 40 -8.48 0.91 9.95
N ILE A 41 -7.97 0.30 8.87
CA ILE A 41 -6.99 0.97 8.01
C ILE A 41 -7.70 2.03 7.16
N THR A 42 -7.10 3.20 7.02
CA THR A 42 -7.62 4.28 6.19
C THR A 42 -6.64 4.56 5.05
N PHE A 43 -7.07 4.32 3.82
CA PHE A 43 -6.32 4.71 2.63
C PHE A 43 -6.75 6.10 2.18
N HIS A 44 -5.77 6.98 2.00
CA HIS A 44 -5.96 8.28 1.36
C HIS A 44 -5.59 8.20 -0.12
N GLU A 45 -6.30 8.96 -0.95
CA GLU A 45 -6.01 9.11 -2.38
C GLU A 45 -4.83 10.07 -2.63
N THR A 46 -4.61 11.01 -1.70
CA THR A 46 -3.53 11.98 -1.72
C THR A 46 -2.65 11.82 -0.47
N LEU A 47 -1.42 12.32 -0.52
CA LEU A 47 -0.49 12.24 0.62
C LEU A 47 -1.04 13.04 1.82
N PRO A 48 -1.46 12.40 2.93
CA PRO A 48 -1.92 13.12 4.09
C PRO A 48 -0.72 13.71 4.87
N PRO A 49 -0.94 14.73 5.73
CA PRO A 49 0.13 15.30 6.56
C PRO A 49 0.86 14.29 7.45
N ALA A 50 0.18 13.19 7.82
CA ALA A 50 0.73 12.12 8.64
C ALA A 50 0.25 10.75 8.10
N ALA A 51 1.02 10.18 7.18
CA ALA A 51 0.88 8.78 6.77
C ALA A 51 1.83 7.90 7.59
N ALA A 52 1.30 6.85 8.21
CA ALA A 52 2.11 5.83 8.88
C ALA A 52 2.69 4.81 7.87
N PHE A 53 2.13 4.78 6.66
CA PHE A 53 2.58 3.93 5.56
C PHE A 53 2.39 4.67 4.22
N ILE A 54 3.44 4.68 3.39
CA ILE A 54 3.42 5.24 2.04
C ILE A 54 3.92 4.15 1.09
N HIS A 55 3.15 3.86 0.05
CA HIS A 55 3.60 3.01 -1.04
C HIS A 55 3.50 3.78 -2.35
N LEU A 56 4.64 4.20 -2.89
CA LEU A 56 4.73 4.88 -4.17
C LEU A 56 5.19 3.89 -5.23
N PHE A 57 4.47 3.86 -6.34
CA PHE A 57 4.86 3.15 -7.55
C PHE A 57 5.29 4.18 -8.58
N THR A 58 6.44 3.94 -9.20
CA THR A 58 7.01 4.84 -10.19
C THR A 58 7.84 4.03 -11.18
N LEU A 59 7.93 4.50 -12.43
CA LEU A 59 8.81 3.93 -13.45
C LEU A 59 10.13 4.70 -13.58
N SER A 60 10.25 5.86 -12.94
CA SER A 60 11.43 6.73 -13.05
C SER A 60 11.76 7.47 -11.75
N VAL A 61 13.02 7.88 -11.61
CA VAL A 61 13.45 8.75 -10.49
C VAL A 61 12.81 10.14 -10.61
N ALA A 62 12.63 10.64 -11.84
CA ALA A 62 12.01 11.95 -12.06
C ALA A 62 10.57 12.02 -11.53
N GLU A 63 9.78 10.96 -11.68
CA GLU A 63 8.42 10.85 -11.10
C GLU A 63 8.42 10.83 -9.56
N LEU A 64 9.50 10.35 -8.92
CA LEU A 64 9.64 10.33 -7.46
C LEU A 64 10.00 11.72 -6.89
N GLU A 65 10.75 12.52 -7.64
CA GLU A 65 11.29 13.82 -7.20
C GLU A 65 10.38 15.02 -7.53
N ALA A 66 9.33 14.82 -8.34
CA ALA A 66 8.39 15.85 -8.79
C ALA A 66 7.40 16.31 -7.69
#